data_AF-A0A519V859-F1
#
_entry.id   AF-A0A519V859-F1
#
_cell.length_a   1.000
_cell.length_b   1.000
_cell.length_c   1.000
_cell.angle_alpha   90.00
_cell.angle_beta   90.00
_cell.angle_gamma   90.00
#
_symmetry.space_group_name_H-M   'P 1'
#
loop_
_entity.id
_entity.type
_entity.pdbx_description
1 polymer ?
#
loop_
_entity_poly.entity_id
_entity_poly.type
_entity_poly.pdbx_seq_one_letter_code
_entity_poly.pdbx_strand_id
1 'polypeptide(L)'
;MKQISTQKIRPAVLYAFIFQLLLITLFVSKSYAQVRNYATEASVKSFRVDQPNNATNAENTFAVVRSYGGLLLGGGRFSGELELKFPETLPANTTTFVRIDFDPALLNNLLGGNLGSALANLLGNVALGNHYFEVGARNSNGDLKAFGRSSVGFTDQSIRIIRDKDGLFYVAITPTESYDRVFVKDITNALLLGASNEMQVYNAFYITGQANCADAFATSFEGTGLTVDVLGLGKAGVTNPQNAIDGIDGTFSEISLGALGVAGSITQNVFFSSNSKVGDEFSLRMRINQALLSANVLNNIDVIAYDGNRPVFQRSLNSLINLDLLGLLNSGQTASIPFTPTQSFNRVSITLRSLLNVGLTQTISLDGIVSSAPRPTFTAPNTNSVNICYNTEATLGANTTAENELVWYDVA
;
A
#
# COMPACT_ATOMS: atom_id res chain seq x y z
N MET A 1 0.23 78.31 5.64
CA MET A 1 0.60 77.40 6.74
C MET A 1 -0.48 76.33 6.87
N LYS A 2 -0.17 75.08 6.52
CA LYS A 2 -0.96 73.89 6.88
C LYS A 2 0.05 72.81 7.25
N GLN A 3 0.20 72.54 8.55
CA GLN A 3 0.98 71.41 9.02
C GLN A 3 0.11 70.15 8.94
N ILE A 4 0.63 69.12 8.29
CA ILE A 4 0.04 67.79 8.28
C ILE A 4 0.75 66.99 9.38
N SER A 5 0.00 66.59 10.40
CA SER A 5 0.47 65.79 11.53
C SER A 5 0.37 64.30 11.19
N THR A 6 1.51 63.65 10.97
CA THR A 6 1.60 62.19 10.81
C THR A 6 1.54 61.53 12.19
N GLN A 7 0.47 60.78 12.47
CA GLN A 7 0.34 60.00 13.71
C GLN A 7 1.41 58.89 13.76
N LYS A 8 2.33 58.96 14.72
CA LYS A 8 3.25 57.87 15.05
C LYS A 8 2.46 56.73 15.72
N ILE A 9 2.22 55.66 14.99
CA ILE A 9 1.71 54.41 15.56
C ILE A 9 2.78 53.87 16.53
N ARG A 10 2.42 53.68 17.79
CA ARG A 10 3.34 53.16 18.82
C ARG A 10 3.68 51.70 18.50
N PRO A 11 4.95 51.28 18.60
CA PRO A 11 5.40 49.94 18.21
C PRO A 11 4.65 48.81 18.92
N ALA A 12 4.22 49.03 20.16
CA ALA A 12 3.40 48.07 20.92
C ALA A 12 2.05 47.77 20.25
N VAL A 13 1.42 48.75 19.57
CA VAL A 13 0.15 48.56 18.86
C VAL A 13 0.37 47.74 17.59
N LEU A 14 1.50 47.95 16.91
CA LEU A 14 1.88 47.17 15.72
C LEU A 14 2.18 45.71 16.09
N TYR A 15 2.90 45.46 17.19
CA TYR A 15 3.17 44.10 17.66
C TYR A 15 1.92 43.37 18.12
N ALA A 16 1.00 44.06 18.82
CA ALA A 16 -0.29 43.46 19.22
C ALA A 16 -1.12 43.08 17.99
N PHE A 17 -1.14 43.94 16.96
CA PHE A 17 -1.87 43.67 15.72
C PHE A 17 -1.27 42.50 14.93
N ILE A 18 0.06 42.41 14.83
CA ILE A 18 0.76 41.27 14.20
C ILE A 18 0.50 39.98 14.98
N PHE A 19 0.55 40.02 16.32
CA PHE A 19 0.28 38.85 17.17
C PHE A 19 -1.16 38.35 17.03
N GLN A 20 -2.15 39.24 16.93
CA GLN A 20 -3.54 38.88 16.65
C GLN A 20 -3.74 38.34 15.24
N LEU A 21 -3.06 38.90 14.24
CA LEU A 21 -3.09 38.35 12.88
C LEU A 21 -2.51 36.93 12.85
N LEU A 22 -1.41 36.70 13.58
CA LEU A 22 -0.75 35.40 13.69
C LEU A 22 -1.64 34.37 14.43
N LEU A 23 -2.30 34.78 15.52
CA LEU A 23 -3.28 33.95 16.23
C LEU A 23 -4.44 33.55 15.31
N ILE A 24 -5.02 34.51 14.58
CA ILE A 24 -6.13 34.24 13.65
C ILE A 24 -5.69 33.26 12.55
N THR A 25 -4.48 33.39 12.01
CA THR A 25 -3.96 32.41 11.05
C THR A 25 -3.76 31.03 11.66
N LEU A 26 -3.30 30.92 12.92
CA LEU A 26 -3.11 29.64 13.60
C LEU A 26 -4.44 28.93 13.95
N PHE A 27 -5.51 29.67 14.24
CA PHE A 27 -6.82 29.09 14.55
C PHE A 27 -7.70 28.81 13.32
N VAL A 28 -7.40 29.44 12.17
CA VAL A 28 -8.17 29.28 10.91
C VAL A 28 -7.45 28.39 9.89
N SER A 29 -6.14 28.17 10.01
CA SER A 29 -5.44 27.16 9.22
C SER A 29 -5.75 25.77 9.77
N LYS A 30 -6.78 25.14 9.23
CA LYS A 30 -6.88 23.69 9.29
C LYS A 30 -5.75 23.13 8.42
N SER A 31 -4.66 22.72 9.05
CA SER A 31 -3.61 21.92 8.42
C SER A 31 -4.18 20.55 8.07
N TYR A 32 -4.89 20.45 6.95
CA TYR A 32 -5.31 19.17 6.41
C TYR A 32 -4.14 18.56 5.63
N ALA A 33 -3.23 17.93 6.37
CA ALA A 33 -2.33 16.91 5.82
C ALA A 33 -3.03 15.53 5.76
N GLN A 34 -4.37 15.48 5.82
CA GLN A 34 -5.11 14.22 5.72
C GLN A 34 -5.46 13.95 4.26
N VAL A 35 -4.71 13.02 3.65
CA VAL A 35 -4.94 12.52 2.28
C VAL A 35 -6.09 11.50 2.25
N ARG A 36 -6.50 11.00 3.42
CA ARG A 36 -7.57 10.00 3.58
C ARG A 36 -8.95 10.67 3.70
N ASN A 37 -9.87 10.23 2.86
CA ASN A 37 -11.27 10.63 2.87
C ASN A 37 -12.11 9.44 3.30
N TYR A 38 -12.80 9.60 4.42
CA TYR A 38 -13.53 8.53 5.07
C TYR A 38 -14.97 8.43 4.57
N ALA A 39 -15.52 7.23 4.59
CA ALA A 39 -16.96 7.04 4.52
C ALA A 39 -17.62 7.76 5.72
N THR A 40 -18.74 8.43 5.49
CA THR A 40 -19.38 9.30 6.51
C THR A 40 -20.75 8.81 6.95
N GLU A 41 -21.35 7.90 6.19
CA GLU A 41 -22.64 7.31 6.48
C GLU A 41 -22.51 5.78 6.59
N ALA A 42 -23.16 5.19 7.59
CA ALA A 42 -23.30 3.75 7.74
C ALA A 42 -24.77 3.33 7.62
N SER A 43 -25.04 2.26 6.88
CA SER A 43 -26.35 1.66 6.75
C SER A 43 -26.30 0.16 7.01
N VAL A 44 -27.30 -0.35 7.72
CA VAL A 44 -27.43 -1.78 8.07
C VAL A 44 -28.40 -2.42 7.07
N LYS A 45 -27.89 -3.24 6.15
CA LYS A 45 -28.70 -3.86 5.08
C LYS A 45 -29.40 -5.15 5.51
N SER A 46 -28.87 -5.81 6.54
CA SER A 46 -29.50 -6.95 7.19
C SER A 46 -29.30 -6.86 8.71
N PHE A 47 -30.29 -7.32 9.47
CA PHE A 47 -30.27 -7.27 10.93
C PHE A 47 -28.97 -7.88 11.49
N ARG A 48 -28.47 -7.35 12.64
CA ARG A 48 -27.28 -7.78 13.42
C ARG A 48 -25.94 -7.11 13.09
N VAL A 49 -25.95 -5.76 13.12
CA VAL A 49 -24.73 -4.94 13.16
C VAL A 49 -24.78 -4.04 14.39
N ASP A 50 -23.78 -4.13 15.26
CA ASP A 50 -23.67 -3.30 16.47
C ASP A 50 -22.79 -2.07 16.18
N GLN A 51 -23.20 -0.91 16.68
CA GLN A 51 -22.45 0.36 16.60
C GLN A 51 -21.98 0.72 15.17
N PRO A 52 -22.85 0.69 14.13
CA PRO A 52 -22.45 0.87 12.73
C PRO A 52 -21.72 2.20 12.45
N ASN A 53 -22.02 3.27 13.21
CA ASN A 53 -21.39 4.58 13.06
C ASN A 53 -19.93 4.65 13.57
N ASN A 54 -19.44 3.64 14.28
CA ASN A 54 -18.03 3.58 14.67
C ASN A 54 -17.10 3.38 13.46
N ALA A 55 -17.65 2.99 12.31
CA ALA A 55 -16.94 2.73 11.06
C ALA A 55 -16.89 3.93 10.09
N THR A 56 -17.41 5.09 10.48
CA THR A 56 -17.60 6.27 9.59
C THR A 56 -16.68 7.45 9.89
N ASN A 57 -15.56 7.21 10.57
CA ASN A 57 -14.64 8.26 10.97
C ASN A 57 -13.18 7.75 11.03
N ALA A 58 -12.24 8.64 11.33
CA ALA A 58 -10.82 8.32 11.37
C ALA A 58 -10.38 7.60 12.66
N GLU A 59 -11.25 7.50 13.65
CA GLU A 59 -10.93 6.90 14.94
C GLU A 59 -10.68 5.40 14.82
N ASN A 60 -9.97 4.85 15.80
CA ASN A 60 -9.72 3.42 15.92
C ASN A 60 -10.90 2.69 16.59
N THR A 61 -12.13 3.04 16.23
CA THR A 61 -13.36 2.38 16.70
C THR A 61 -13.90 1.43 15.64
N PHE A 62 -14.74 0.47 16.03
CA PHE A 62 -15.28 -0.53 15.11
C PHE A 62 -16.78 -0.78 15.32
N ALA A 63 -17.44 -1.17 14.23
CA ALA A 63 -18.73 -1.83 14.22
C ALA A 63 -18.54 -3.35 14.30
N VAL A 64 -19.49 -4.06 14.91
CA VAL A 64 -19.46 -5.53 14.98
C VAL A 64 -20.54 -6.09 14.07
N VAL A 65 -20.13 -6.80 13.01
CA VAL A 65 -21.03 -7.44 12.04
C VAL A 65 -21.13 -8.92 12.41
N ARG A 66 -22.35 -9.43 12.68
CA ARG A 66 -22.55 -10.78 13.23
C ARG A 66 -23.22 -11.73 12.24
N SER A 67 -22.94 -13.01 12.37
CA SER A 67 -23.66 -14.07 11.66
C SER A 67 -23.90 -15.30 12.52
N TYR A 68 -24.87 -16.12 12.12
CA TYR A 68 -25.25 -17.34 12.80
C TYR A 68 -25.74 -18.39 11.81
N GLY A 69 -25.15 -19.58 11.87
CA GLY A 69 -25.47 -20.70 10.98
C GLY A 69 -26.86 -21.31 11.19
N GLY A 70 -27.50 -21.05 12.33
CA GLY A 70 -28.80 -21.64 12.67
C GLY A 70 -28.69 -22.91 13.51
N LEU A 71 -29.84 -23.40 13.97
CA LEU A 71 -30.00 -24.73 14.58
C LEU A 71 -30.22 -25.80 13.51
N LEU A 72 -30.23 -27.07 13.93
CA LEU A 72 -30.64 -28.19 13.08
C LEU A 72 -32.03 -27.86 12.49
N LEU A 73 -32.19 -28.00 11.15
CA LEU A 73 -33.37 -27.58 10.36
C LEU A 73 -33.47 -26.07 10.00
N GLY A 74 -32.41 -25.29 10.20
CA GLY A 74 -32.27 -23.94 9.61
C GLY A 74 -32.97 -22.80 10.38
N GLY A 75 -33.46 -23.07 11.59
CA GLY A 75 -34.07 -22.07 12.46
C GLY A 75 -33.06 -21.03 12.94
N GLY A 76 -33.45 -19.75 12.91
CA GLY A 76 -32.72 -18.65 13.54
C GLY A 76 -31.52 -18.09 12.77
N ARG A 77 -31.18 -18.62 11.59
CA ARG A 77 -30.01 -18.19 10.80
C ARG A 77 -30.04 -16.70 10.47
N PHE A 78 -28.88 -16.04 10.50
CA PHE A 78 -28.75 -14.66 10.05
C PHE A 78 -27.33 -14.33 9.57
N SER A 79 -27.22 -13.27 8.77
CA SER A 79 -25.97 -12.66 8.32
C SER A 79 -26.15 -11.16 8.38
N GLY A 80 -25.32 -10.46 9.15
CA GLY A 80 -25.27 -9.00 9.21
C GLY A 80 -24.50 -8.43 8.02
N GLU A 81 -24.93 -7.27 7.54
CA GLU A 81 -24.31 -6.55 6.44
C GLU A 81 -24.26 -5.06 6.76
N LEU A 82 -23.04 -4.53 6.80
CA LEU A 82 -22.73 -3.12 6.99
C LEU A 82 -22.33 -2.51 5.64
N GLU A 83 -23.00 -1.45 5.23
CA GLU A 83 -22.67 -0.65 4.06
C GLU A 83 -22.21 0.74 4.49
N LEU A 84 -21.03 1.14 4.03
CA LEU A 84 -20.37 2.42 4.33
C LEU A 84 -20.36 3.28 3.06
N LYS A 85 -20.91 4.49 3.14
CA LYS A 85 -21.09 5.38 2.00
C LYS A 85 -20.21 6.63 2.12
N PHE A 86 -19.62 7.00 0.98
CA PHE A 86 -18.80 8.19 0.83
C PHE A 86 -19.65 9.44 0.53
N PRO A 87 -19.16 10.65 0.88
CA PRO A 87 -19.86 11.90 0.57
C PRO A 87 -20.04 12.15 -0.94
N GLU A 88 -19.13 11.63 -1.76
CA GLU A 88 -19.08 11.84 -3.20
C GLU A 88 -19.00 10.50 -3.95
N THR A 89 -19.47 10.49 -5.20
CA THR A 89 -19.28 9.36 -6.11
C THR A 89 -17.82 9.27 -6.52
N LEU A 90 -17.19 8.12 -6.26
CA LEU A 90 -15.82 7.85 -6.63
C LEU A 90 -15.74 7.38 -8.09
N PRO A 91 -14.76 7.88 -8.88
CA PRO A 91 -14.57 7.42 -10.25
C PRO A 91 -14.02 5.99 -10.29
N ALA A 92 -14.20 5.33 -11.43
CA ALA A 92 -13.58 4.04 -11.71
C ALA A 92 -12.07 4.04 -11.42
N ASN A 93 -11.55 2.90 -10.98
CA ASN A 93 -10.15 2.68 -10.58
C ASN A 93 -9.70 3.43 -9.32
N THR A 94 -10.62 4.02 -8.55
CA THR A 94 -10.33 4.53 -7.21
C THR A 94 -10.33 3.40 -6.20
N THR A 95 -9.20 3.17 -5.52
CA THR A 95 -9.10 2.16 -4.46
C THR A 95 -9.66 2.69 -3.14
N THR A 96 -10.61 1.95 -2.56
CA THR A 96 -11.04 2.10 -1.17
C THR A 96 -10.35 1.05 -0.30
N PHE A 97 -9.96 1.44 0.90
CA PHE A 97 -9.42 0.56 1.94
C PHE A 97 -10.42 0.46 3.08
N VAL A 98 -10.86 -0.76 3.39
CA VAL A 98 -11.74 -1.03 4.54
C VAL A 98 -10.94 -1.78 5.59
N ARG A 99 -10.69 -1.15 6.74
CA ARG A 99 -9.97 -1.81 7.82
C ARG A 99 -10.89 -2.82 8.52
N ILE A 100 -10.39 -4.03 8.69
CA ILE A 100 -11.15 -5.14 9.25
C ILE A 100 -10.33 -5.91 10.29
N ASP A 101 -11.02 -6.58 11.20
CA ASP A 101 -10.47 -7.65 12.02
C ASP A 101 -11.37 -8.89 11.91
N PHE A 102 -10.72 -10.04 11.74
CA PHE A 102 -11.30 -11.35 11.47
C PHE A 102 -10.30 -12.42 11.92
N ASP A 103 -10.66 -13.71 11.81
CA ASP A 103 -9.73 -14.82 12.03
C ASP A 103 -8.34 -14.56 11.37
N PRO A 104 -7.26 -14.45 12.16
CA PRO A 104 -5.95 -14.10 11.63
C PRO A 104 -5.40 -15.14 10.67
N ALA A 105 -5.72 -16.44 10.84
CA ALA A 105 -5.23 -17.48 9.93
C ALA A 105 -5.87 -17.32 8.54
N LEU A 106 -7.18 -17.03 8.48
CA LEU A 106 -7.87 -16.70 7.23
C LEU A 106 -7.27 -15.45 6.58
N LEU A 107 -7.10 -14.36 7.32
CA LEU A 107 -6.55 -13.12 6.77
C LEU A 107 -5.10 -13.28 6.28
N ASN A 108 -4.27 -14.07 6.97
CA ASN A 108 -2.92 -14.43 6.51
C ASN A 108 -2.95 -15.22 5.20
N ASN A 109 -3.88 -16.16 5.04
CA ASN A 109 -4.04 -16.88 3.78
C ASN A 109 -4.47 -15.93 2.66
N LEU A 110 -5.50 -15.11 2.89
CA LEU A 110 -6.00 -14.16 1.88
C LEU A 110 -4.99 -13.07 1.50
N LEU A 111 -4.06 -12.73 2.41
CA LEU A 111 -2.96 -11.79 2.12
C LEU A 111 -2.04 -12.30 0.99
N GLY A 112 -1.93 -13.62 0.85
CA GLY A 112 -1.21 -14.28 -0.25
C GLY A 112 -1.99 -14.37 -1.55
N GLY A 113 -3.15 -13.70 -1.64
CA GLY A 113 -3.99 -13.67 -2.83
C GLY A 113 -4.30 -15.08 -3.32
N ASN A 114 -4.17 -15.28 -4.63
CA ASN A 114 -4.44 -16.56 -5.27
C ASN A 114 -3.55 -17.73 -4.77
N LEU A 115 -2.34 -17.46 -4.26
CA LEU A 115 -1.47 -18.49 -3.68
C LEU A 115 -2.03 -19.02 -2.38
N GLY A 116 -2.46 -18.11 -1.50
CA GLY A 116 -3.06 -18.48 -0.22
C GLY A 116 -4.39 -19.17 -0.40
N SER A 117 -5.19 -18.77 -1.39
CA SER A 117 -6.41 -19.47 -1.80
C SER A 117 -6.13 -20.92 -2.24
N ALA A 118 -5.09 -21.12 -3.06
CA ALA A 118 -4.67 -22.44 -3.52
C ALA A 118 -4.14 -23.32 -2.37
N LEU A 119 -3.34 -22.74 -1.46
CA LEU A 119 -2.80 -23.44 -0.30
C LEU A 119 -3.90 -23.86 0.69
N ALA A 120 -4.88 -22.98 0.95
CA ALA A 120 -5.99 -23.29 1.84
C ALA A 120 -6.85 -24.45 1.32
N ASN A 121 -7.08 -24.50 0.00
CA ASN A 121 -7.78 -25.62 -0.66
C ASN A 121 -6.99 -26.93 -0.56
N LEU A 122 -5.65 -26.89 -0.69
CA LEU A 122 -4.80 -28.07 -0.64
C LEU A 122 -4.80 -28.75 0.74
N LEU A 123 -4.70 -27.96 1.80
CA LEU A 123 -4.55 -28.50 3.16
C LEU A 123 -5.82 -29.21 3.67
N GLY A 124 -6.84 -29.41 2.82
CA GLY A 124 -8.15 -29.93 3.19
C GLY A 124 -8.83 -29.06 4.25
N ASN A 125 -8.28 -27.86 4.44
CA ASN A 125 -8.61 -27.02 5.53
C ASN A 125 -9.97 -26.42 5.21
N VAL A 126 -10.95 -26.80 6.03
CA VAL A 126 -12.16 -26.02 6.34
C VAL A 126 -11.79 -24.60 6.86
N ALA A 127 -10.55 -24.12 6.70
CA ALA A 127 -10.02 -22.84 7.18
C ALA A 127 -10.47 -21.63 6.33
N LEU A 128 -10.92 -21.82 5.09
CA LEU A 128 -11.75 -20.80 4.41
C LEU A 128 -13.19 -20.78 4.94
N GLY A 129 -13.49 -21.69 5.87
CA GLY A 129 -14.48 -21.48 6.92
C GLY A 129 -15.89 -21.87 6.55
N ASN A 130 -16.56 -22.49 7.53
CA ASN A 130 -18.00 -22.30 7.70
C ASN A 130 -18.32 -20.90 8.25
N HIS A 131 -17.32 -20.06 8.52
CA HIS A 131 -17.44 -18.65 8.87
C HIS A 131 -16.53 -17.85 7.93
N TYR A 132 -17.11 -16.96 7.14
CA TYR A 132 -16.43 -16.18 6.11
C TYR A 132 -17.15 -14.84 5.94
N PHE A 133 -16.62 -13.99 5.06
CA PHE A 133 -17.19 -12.69 4.79
C PHE A 133 -17.27 -12.39 3.29
N GLU A 134 -18.26 -11.59 2.93
CA GLU A 134 -18.41 -10.99 1.60
C GLU A 134 -18.11 -9.49 1.68
N VAL A 135 -17.45 -8.98 0.65
CA VAL A 135 -17.14 -7.55 0.51
C VAL A 135 -17.37 -7.10 -0.92
N GLY A 136 -17.51 -5.80 -1.11
CA GLY A 136 -17.61 -5.24 -2.45
C GLY A 136 -17.94 -3.76 -2.46
N ALA A 137 -18.20 -3.26 -3.65
CA ALA A 137 -18.59 -1.88 -3.89
C ALA A 137 -19.95 -1.84 -4.61
N ARG A 138 -20.72 -0.78 -4.35
CA ARG A 138 -21.99 -0.51 -5.04
C ARG A 138 -22.05 0.94 -5.52
N ASN A 139 -22.84 1.19 -6.55
CA ASN A 139 -23.21 2.55 -6.94
C ASN A 139 -24.43 3.05 -6.12
N SER A 140 -24.87 4.27 -6.43
CA SER A 140 -26.01 4.91 -5.75
C SER A 140 -27.34 4.18 -5.92
N ASN A 141 -27.50 3.40 -7.00
CA ASN A 141 -28.68 2.56 -7.26
C ASN A 141 -28.64 1.22 -6.50
N GLY A 142 -27.48 0.88 -5.89
CA GLY A 142 -27.25 -0.39 -5.22
C GLY A 142 -26.69 -1.49 -6.14
N ASP A 143 -26.34 -1.18 -7.38
CA ASP A 143 -25.75 -2.15 -8.31
C ASP A 143 -24.33 -2.51 -7.85
N LEU A 144 -23.99 -3.80 -7.83
CA LEU A 144 -22.64 -4.28 -7.50
C LEU A 144 -21.63 -3.86 -8.58
N LYS A 145 -20.52 -3.25 -8.15
CA LYS A 145 -19.39 -2.80 -8.99
C LYS A 145 -18.09 -3.55 -8.73
N ALA A 146 -18.01 -4.22 -7.58
CA ALA A 146 -16.98 -5.19 -7.23
C ALA A 146 -17.60 -6.16 -6.23
N PHE A 147 -17.22 -7.44 -6.26
CA PHE A 147 -17.73 -8.43 -5.32
C PHE A 147 -16.72 -9.53 -5.05
N GLY A 148 -16.50 -9.81 -3.77
CA GLY A 148 -15.53 -10.79 -3.31
C GLY A 148 -16.06 -11.57 -2.12
N ARG A 149 -15.75 -12.86 -2.10
CA ARG A 149 -16.03 -13.76 -0.98
C ARG A 149 -14.72 -14.38 -0.47
N SER A 150 -14.47 -14.28 0.83
CA SER A 150 -13.24 -14.82 1.42
C SER A 150 -13.17 -16.35 1.40
N SER A 151 -14.33 -17.03 1.39
CA SER A 151 -14.37 -18.51 1.36
C SER A 151 -13.82 -19.14 0.07
N VAL A 152 -13.65 -18.34 -0.99
CA VAL A 152 -13.04 -18.77 -2.27
C VAL A 152 -11.79 -17.94 -2.61
N GLY A 153 -11.31 -17.13 -1.66
CA GLY A 153 -10.08 -16.36 -1.80
C GLY A 153 -10.13 -15.27 -2.87
N PHE A 154 -11.29 -14.61 -3.03
CA PHE A 154 -11.54 -13.50 -3.96
C PHE A 154 -11.17 -13.77 -5.43
N THR A 155 -12.17 -14.17 -6.23
CA THR A 155 -12.00 -14.37 -7.68
C THR A 155 -11.95 -13.05 -8.47
N ASP A 156 -12.47 -11.97 -7.89
CA ASP A 156 -12.46 -10.63 -8.46
C ASP A 156 -11.12 -9.94 -8.12
N GLN A 157 -10.31 -9.66 -9.14
CA GLN A 157 -8.96 -9.06 -8.99
C GLN A 157 -8.98 -7.62 -8.47
N SER A 158 -10.15 -6.97 -8.47
CA SER A 158 -10.35 -5.67 -7.84
C SER A 158 -10.37 -5.74 -6.31
N ILE A 159 -10.43 -6.93 -5.72
CA ILE A 159 -10.50 -7.13 -4.27
C ILE A 159 -9.30 -7.92 -3.79
N ARG A 160 -8.68 -7.46 -2.71
CA ARG A 160 -7.54 -8.14 -2.07
C ARG A 160 -7.43 -7.78 -0.60
N ILE A 161 -6.85 -8.68 0.18
CA ILE A 161 -6.39 -8.36 1.53
C ILE A 161 -4.99 -7.75 1.44
N ILE A 162 -4.79 -6.66 2.15
CA ILE A 162 -3.50 -6.02 2.34
C ILE A 162 -3.23 -5.89 3.84
N ARG A 163 -1.95 -5.73 4.20
CA ARG A 163 -1.50 -5.53 5.58
C ARG A 163 -0.64 -4.29 5.67
N ASP A 164 -0.82 -3.47 6.70
CA ASP A 164 0.06 -2.33 6.98
C ASP A 164 1.32 -2.69 7.77
N LYS A 165 2.21 -1.71 7.96
CA LYS A 165 3.45 -1.88 8.73
C LYS A 165 3.21 -2.31 10.19
N ASP A 166 2.04 -2.01 10.75
CA ASP A 166 1.67 -2.32 12.14
C ASP A 166 0.94 -3.68 12.24
N GLY A 167 0.77 -4.39 11.13
CA GLY A 167 0.16 -5.70 11.07
C GLY A 167 -1.36 -5.70 10.93
N LEU A 168 -1.99 -4.52 10.79
CA LEU A 168 -3.43 -4.39 10.64
C LEU A 168 -3.85 -4.76 9.21
N PHE A 169 -5.02 -5.38 9.08
CA PHE A 169 -5.54 -5.84 7.80
C PHE A 169 -6.58 -4.89 7.22
N TYR A 170 -6.54 -4.77 5.89
CA TYR A 170 -7.50 -4.01 5.13
C TYR A 170 -7.97 -4.82 3.92
N VAL A 171 -9.21 -4.60 3.52
CA VAL A 171 -9.70 -4.97 2.19
C VAL A 171 -9.46 -3.79 1.27
N ALA A 172 -8.61 -3.97 0.25
CA ALA A 172 -8.51 -3.01 -0.84
C ALA A 172 -9.52 -3.39 -1.93
N ILE A 173 -10.35 -2.43 -2.34
CA ILE A 173 -11.43 -2.58 -3.32
C ILE A 173 -11.23 -1.52 -4.41
N THR A 174 -10.96 -1.92 -5.65
CA THR A 174 -10.65 -1.02 -6.78
C THR A 174 -11.58 -1.29 -7.98
N PRO A 175 -12.86 -0.89 -7.91
CA PRO A 175 -13.86 -1.17 -8.96
C PRO A 175 -13.47 -0.55 -10.31
N THR A 176 -13.85 -1.20 -11.41
CA THR A 176 -13.63 -0.68 -12.79
C THR A 176 -14.70 0.31 -13.25
N GLU A 177 -15.67 0.61 -12.39
CA GLU A 177 -16.79 1.52 -12.62
C GLU A 177 -16.94 2.46 -11.42
N SER A 178 -17.65 3.57 -11.60
CA SER A 178 -17.93 4.50 -10.51
C SER A 178 -18.82 3.88 -9.44
N TYR A 179 -18.53 4.19 -8.17
CA TYR A 179 -19.23 3.67 -7.00
C TYR A 179 -19.26 4.75 -5.90
N ASP A 180 -20.16 4.64 -4.93
CA ASP A 180 -20.27 5.61 -3.82
C ASP A 180 -20.25 4.94 -2.44
N ARG A 181 -20.18 3.61 -2.40
CA ARG A 181 -20.21 2.85 -1.16
C ARG A 181 -19.52 1.50 -1.26
N VAL A 182 -19.06 1.02 -0.11
CA VAL A 182 -18.52 -0.33 0.08
C VAL A 182 -19.35 -1.05 1.13
N PHE A 183 -19.35 -2.38 1.09
CA PHE A 183 -20.04 -3.17 2.09
C PHE A 183 -19.17 -4.32 2.60
N VAL A 184 -19.51 -4.76 3.81
CA VAL A 184 -18.94 -5.93 4.46
C VAL A 184 -20.08 -6.73 5.08
N LYS A 185 -20.09 -8.03 4.82
CA LYS A 185 -21.11 -8.96 5.27
C LYS A 185 -20.50 -10.18 5.91
N ASP A 186 -20.90 -10.47 7.14
CA ASP A 186 -20.46 -11.64 7.89
C ASP A 186 -21.38 -12.82 7.62
N ILE A 187 -20.83 -14.01 7.36
CA ILE A 187 -21.62 -15.20 7.00
C ILE A 187 -21.11 -16.43 7.73
N THR A 188 -22.03 -17.13 8.39
CA THR A 188 -21.81 -18.45 8.96
C THR A 188 -22.70 -19.49 8.27
N ASN A 189 -22.10 -20.54 7.72
CA ASN A 189 -22.77 -21.69 7.12
C ASN A 189 -23.51 -22.52 8.18
N ALA A 190 -24.61 -23.15 7.76
CA ALA A 190 -25.46 -23.96 8.63
C ALA A 190 -24.81 -25.26 9.16
N LEU A 191 -23.62 -25.62 8.69
CA LEU A 191 -22.84 -26.74 9.22
C LEU A 191 -22.23 -26.43 10.60
N LEU A 192 -22.14 -25.14 10.97
CA LEU A 192 -21.68 -24.70 12.28
C LEU A 192 -22.88 -24.45 13.20
N LEU A 193 -23.47 -25.55 13.68
CA LEU A 193 -24.67 -25.50 14.53
C LEU A 193 -24.38 -24.77 15.85
N GLY A 194 -25.23 -23.82 16.22
CA GLY A 194 -25.25 -23.28 17.58
C GLY A 194 -24.22 -22.19 17.93
N ALA A 195 -23.32 -21.80 17.02
CA ALA A 195 -22.34 -20.73 17.27
C ALA A 195 -22.66 -19.45 16.47
N SER A 196 -22.81 -18.33 17.16
CA SER A 196 -22.77 -17.00 16.53
C SER A 196 -21.31 -16.63 16.32
N ASN A 197 -21.01 -16.07 15.15
CA ASN A 197 -19.71 -15.51 14.84
C ASN A 197 -19.84 -14.01 14.55
N GLU A 198 -18.69 -13.35 14.47
CA GLU A 198 -18.62 -11.91 14.21
C GLU A 198 -17.33 -11.53 13.49
N MET A 199 -17.36 -10.34 12.91
CA MET A 199 -16.19 -9.63 12.43
C MET A 199 -16.26 -8.16 12.83
N GLN A 200 -15.09 -7.54 12.97
CA GLN A 200 -15.00 -6.11 13.27
C GLN A 200 -14.72 -5.34 12.00
N VAL A 201 -15.49 -4.28 11.78
CA VAL A 201 -15.29 -3.34 10.67
C VAL A 201 -14.98 -1.98 11.27
N TYR A 202 -13.75 -1.51 11.02
CA TYR A 202 -13.30 -0.19 11.45
C TYR A 202 -13.68 0.81 10.35
N ASN A 203 -12.78 1.71 9.99
CA ASN A 203 -13.04 2.72 8.98
C ASN A 203 -12.89 2.22 7.54
N ALA A 204 -13.61 2.88 6.64
CA ALA A 204 -13.38 2.80 5.19
C ALA A 204 -12.92 4.16 4.67
N PHE A 205 -11.86 4.19 3.88
CA PHE A 205 -11.35 5.42 3.29
C PHE A 205 -10.79 5.21 1.88
N TYR A 206 -10.84 6.26 1.08
CA TYR A 206 -10.06 6.38 -0.15
C TYR A 206 -9.04 7.52 0.01
N ILE A 207 -8.04 7.51 -0.84
CA ILE A 207 -6.92 8.44 -0.78
C ILE A 207 -7.07 9.45 -1.92
N THR A 208 -7.01 10.75 -1.62
CA THR A 208 -6.97 11.82 -2.64
C THR A 208 -5.86 12.80 -2.39
N GLY A 209 -5.37 13.40 -3.48
CA GLY A 209 -4.32 14.39 -3.41
C GLY A 209 -2.96 13.75 -3.63
N GLN A 210 -1.95 14.61 -3.63
CA GLN A 210 -0.57 14.24 -3.86
C GLN A 210 0.25 14.65 -2.64
N ALA A 211 1.11 13.75 -2.17
CA ALA A 211 2.15 14.08 -1.22
C ALA A 211 3.49 14.09 -1.94
N ASN A 212 4.40 14.94 -1.47
CA ASN A 212 5.82 14.75 -1.76
C ASN A 212 6.25 13.45 -1.07
N CYS A 213 7.00 12.60 -1.78
CA CYS A 213 7.57 11.38 -1.19
C CYS A 213 6.48 10.48 -0.57
N ALA A 214 5.53 10.01 -1.38
CA ALA A 214 4.41 9.21 -0.88
C ALA A 214 4.90 8.05 0.01
N ASP A 215 4.35 7.92 1.22
CA ASP A 215 4.76 6.86 2.15
C ASP A 215 4.12 5.54 1.75
N ALA A 216 4.91 4.47 1.66
CA ALA A 216 4.39 3.12 1.60
C ALA A 216 3.66 2.80 2.91
N PHE A 217 2.40 2.37 2.83
CA PHE A 217 1.59 2.12 4.03
C PHE A 217 1.12 0.67 4.16
N ALA A 218 0.96 -0.05 3.05
CA ALA A 218 0.46 -1.42 3.08
C ALA A 218 1.04 -2.29 1.97
N THR A 219 0.94 -3.60 2.14
CA THR A 219 1.51 -4.58 1.22
C THR A 219 0.62 -5.83 1.11
N SER A 220 0.74 -6.53 0.00
CA SER A 220 0.16 -7.86 -0.21
C SER A 220 1.05 -8.65 -1.17
N PHE A 221 0.75 -9.92 -1.40
CA PHE A 221 1.47 -10.71 -2.38
C PHE A 221 0.58 -11.70 -3.12
N GLU A 222 1.04 -12.14 -4.28
CA GLU A 222 0.34 -13.08 -5.16
C GLU A 222 1.36 -13.80 -6.04
N GLY A 223 0.92 -14.81 -6.80
CA GLY A 223 1.82 -15.51 -7.69
C GLY A 223 1.12 -16.44 -8.68
N THR A 224 1.82 -16.82 -9.74
CA THR A 224 1.24 -17.58 -10.86
C THR A 224 2.18 -18.69 -11.28
N GLY A 225 1.65 -19.76 -11.89
CA GLY A 225 2.49 -20.80 -12.50
C GLY A 225 3.28 -21.65 -11.50
N LEU A 226 2.83 -21.71 -10.24
CA LEU A 226 3.43 -22.52 -9.19
C LEU A 226 2.63 -23.81 -9.00
N THR A 227 3.33 -24.92 -8.81
CA THR A 227 2.71 -26.19 -8.45
C THR A 227 2.32 -26.17 -6.98
N VAL A 228 1.31 -26.96 -6.65
CA VAL A 228 0.72 -27.05 -5.31
C VAL A 228 1.76 -27.49 -4.26
N ASP A 229 2.67 -28.40 -4.60
CA ASP A 229 3.77 -28.85 -3.73
C ASP A 229 4.77 -27.74 -3.39
N VAL A 230 4.96 -26.78 -4.30
CA VAL A 230 5.87 -25.64 -4.14
C VAL A 230 5.32 -24.60 -3.16
N LEU A 231 3.99 -24.45 -3.08
CA LEU A 231 3.34 -23.53 -2.15
C LEU A 231 3.43 -24.03 -0.70
N GLY A 232 3.23 -25.34 -0.47
CA GLY A 232 3.25 -25.92 0.87
C GLY A 232 4.66 -26.22 1.40
N LEU A 233 5.40 -27.09 0.70
CA LEU A 233 6.71 -27.57 1.14
C LEU A 233 7.86 -26.71 0.63
N GLY A 234 7.68 -26.08 -0.54
CA GLY A 234 8.70 -25.26 -1.19
C GLY A 234 8.83 -23.85 -0.63
N LYS A 235 7.93 -23.40 0.26
CA LYS A 235 7.88 -22.04 0.83
C LYS A 235 7.84 -20.92 -0.24
N ALA A 236 7.19 -21.18 -1.38
CA ALA A 236 6.98 -20.12 -2.37
C ALA A 236 5.96 -19.09 -1.86
N GLY A 237 6.24 -17.81 -2.09
CA GLY A 237 5.43 -16.70 -1.58
C GLY A 237 6.30 -15.55 -1.10
N VAL A 238 5.74 -14.76 -0.19
CA VAL A 238 6.44 -13.65 0.44
C VAL A 238 6.42 -13.83 1.95
N THR A 239 7.61 -13.88 2.56
CA THR A 239 7.76 -13.98 4.01
C THR A 239 8.00 -12.59 4.60
N ASN A 240 7.30 -12.28 5.70
CA ASN A 240 7.34 -10.98 6.38
C ASN A 240 7.14 -9.78 5.43
N PRO A 241 6.07 -9.75 4.62
CA PRO A 241 5.90 -8.72 3.59
C PRO A 241 5.93 -7.30 4.17
N GLN A 242 5.42 -7.10 5.39
CA GLN A 242 5.38 -5.80 6.07
C GLN A 242 6.76 -5.18 6.31
N ASN A 243 7.82 -5.99 6.37
CA ASN A 243 9.18 -5.50 6.58
C ASN A 243 9.71 -4.70 5.38
N ALA A 244 9.07 -4.79 4.21
CA ALA A 244 9.42 -3.94 3.07
C ALA A 244 8.94 -2.47 3.24
N ILE A 245 8.08 -2.21 4.23
CA ILE A 245 7.39 -0.93 4.42
C ILE A 245 7.46 -0.42 5.88
N ASP A 246 8.30 -1.03 6.72
CA ASP A 246 8.42 -0.67 8.14
C ASP A 246 9.39 0.50 8.41
N GLY A 247 10.26 0.80 7.42
CA GLY A 247 11.28 1.84 7.54
C GLY A 247 12.43 1.49 8.48
N ILE A 248 12.59 0.23 8.87
CA ILE A 248 13.61 -0.22 9.82
C ILE A 248 14.80 -0.80 9.06
N ASP A 249 15.98 -0.25 9.26
CA ASP A 249 17.20 -0.81 8.68
C ASP A 249 17.49 -2.21 9.25
N GLY A 250 17.71 -3.18 8.36
CA GLY A 250 18.06 -4.56 8.73
C GLY A 250 16.88 -5.53 8.80
N THR A 251 15.64 -5.05 8.70
CA THR A 251 14.48 -5.90 8.40
C THR A 251 14.33 -6.05 6.89
N PHE A 252 13.66 -7.12 6.46
CA PHE A 252 13.39 -7.35 5.04
C PHE A 252 12.18 -8.26 4.83
N SER A 253 11.53 -8.06 3.69
CA SER A 253 10.61 -9.02 3.09
C SER A 253 11.41 -9.99 2.21
N GLU A 254 11.03 -11.26 2.22
CA GLU A 254 11.66 -12.29 1.38
C GLU A 254 10.69 -12.78 0.31
N ILE A 255 11.01 -12.52 -0.96
CA ILE A 255 10.22 -12.96 -2.12
C ILE A 255 10.87 -14.22 -2.67
N SER A 256 10.17 -15.36 -2.60
CA SER A 256 10.72 -16.67 -2.98
C SER A 256 9.82 -17.46 -3.92
N LEU A 257 10.40 -18.01 -4.99
CA LEU A 257 9.73 -18.98 -5.88
C LEU A 257 9.74 -20.42 -5.32
N GLY A 258 10.35 -20.62 -4.16
CA GLY A 258 10.53 -21.93 -3.55
C GLY A 258 11.45 -22.87 -4.35
N ALA A 259 11.47 -24.14 -3.94
CA ALA A 259 12.46 -25.11 -4.40
C ALA A 259 12.22 -25.69 -5.82
N LEU A 260 10.99 -25.64 -6.35
CA LEU A 260 10.62 -26.29 -7.63
C LEU A 260 9.79 -25.38 -8.56
N GLY A 261 9.93 -24.05 -8.45
CA GLY A 261 9.18 -23.11 -9.29
C GLY A 261 9.64 -23.14 -10.74
N VAL A 262 9.30 -24.17 -11.53
CA VAL A 262 9.82 -24.36 -12.91
C VAL A 262 9.23 -23.36 -13.93
N ALA A 263 8.11 -22.69 -13.62
CA ALA A 263 7.51 -21.68 -14.50
C ALA A 263 6.74 -20.58 -13.75
N GLY A 264 7.08 -20.37 -12.47
CA GLY A 264 6.32 -19.52 -11.58
C GLY A 264 6.72 -18.05 -11.59
N SER A 265 5.86 -17.21 -11.04
CA SER A 265 6.21 -15.86 -10.57
C SER A 265 5.60 -15.58 -9.20
N ILE A 266 6.31 -14.79 -8.38
CA ILE A 266 5.78 -14.19 -7.16
C ILE A 266 5.85 -12.68 -7.31
N THR A 267 4.78 -12.00 -6.91
CA THR A 267 4.70 -10.54 -6.89
C THR A 267 4.42 -10.08 -5.47
N GLN A 268 5.25 -9.16 -4.97
CA GLN A 268 4.89 -8.35 -3.80
C GLN A 268 4.37 -7.00 -4.27
N ASN A 269 3.19 -6.62 -3.78
CA ASN A 269 2.57 -5.33 -4.03
C ASN A 269 2.81 -4.41 -2.82
N VAL A 270 3.13 -3.15 -3.07
CA VAL A 270 3.24 -2.09 -2.07
C VAL A 270 2.31 -0.94 -2.44
N PHE A 271 1.50 -0.50 -1.49
CA PHE A 271 0.50 0.55 -1.62
C PHE A 271 0.96 1.80 -0.89
N PHE A 272 0.71 2.95 -1.50
CA PHE A 272 1.14 4.26 -1.01
C PHE A 272 -0.02 5.05 -0.40
N SER A 273 0.29 5.86 0.62
CA SER A 273 -0.66 6.65 1.41
C SER A 273 -1.17 7.91 0.69
N SER A 274 -0.65 8.18 -0.51
CA SER A 274 -1.05 9.22 -1.45
C SER A 274 -0.72 8.78 -2.88
N ASN A 275 -1.29 9.45 -3.88
CA ASN A 275 -0.69 9.43 -5.22
C ASN A 275 0.65 10.19 -5.16
N SER A 276 1.65 9.71 -5.89
CA SER A 276 2.90 10.44 -6.10
C SER A 276 2.68 11.68 -6.96
N LYS A 277 3.61 12.63 -6.92
CA LYS A 277 3.70 13.64 -7.97
C LYS A 277 4.30 13.02 -9.24
N VAL A 278 4.04 13.67 -10.37
CA VAL A 278 4.65 13.28 -11.64
C VAL A 278 6.15 13.59 -11.56
N GLY A 279 6.98 12.60 -11.87
CA GLY A 279 8.44 12.71 -11.82
C GLY A 279 9.05 12.31 -10.47
N ASP A 280 8.25 12.13 -9.41
CA ASP A 280 8.74 11.55 -8.15
C ASP A 280 9.37 10.18 -8.41
N GLU A 281 10.46 9.91 -7.71
CA GLU A 281 11.16 8.65 -7.75
C GLU A 281 10.65 7.70 -6.66
N PHE A 282 10.87 6.41 -6.86
CA PHE A 282 10.92 5.45 -5.77
C PHE A 282 12.19 4.62 -5.88
N SER A 283 12.76 4.25 -4.74
CA SER A 283 13.95 3.40 -4.66
C SER A 283 13.59 2.07 -4.02
N LEU A 284 14.01 0.98 -4.65
CA LEU A 284 13.95 -0.36 -4.07
C LEU A 284 15.30 -0.66 -3.41
N ARG A 285 15.27 -0.90 -2.09
CA ARG A 285 16.43 -1.36 -1.32
C ARG A 285 16.39 -2.88 -1.30
N MET A 286 17.36 -3.52 -1.95
CA MET A 286 17.31 -4.96 -2.18
C MET A 286 18.67 -5.64 -1.99
N ARG A 287 18.62 -6.92 -1.59
CA ARG A 287 19.74 -7.86 -1.61
C ARG A 287 19.39 -9.06 -2.46
N ILE A 288 20.40 -9.56 -3.16
CA ILE A 288 20.27 -10.73 -4.04
C ILE A 288 21.45 -11.65 -3.78
N ASN A 289 21.18 -12.95 -3.68
CA ASN A 289 22.23 -13.95 -3.53
C ASN A 289 23.18 -13.94 -4.75
N GLN A 290 24.49 -13.99 -4.50
CA GLN A 290 25.52 -13.95 -5.55
C GLN A 290 25.37 -15.05 -6.61
N ALA A 291 24.92 -16.26 -6.22
CA ALA A 291 24.67 -17.35 -7.15
C ALA A 291 23.51 -17.03 -8.11
N LEU A 292 22.48 -16.34 -7.63
CA LEU A 292 21.35 -15.89 -8.46
C LEU A 292 21.76 -14.72 -9.37
N LEU A 293 22.59 -13.80 -8.88
CA LEU A 293 23.17 -12.74 -9.72
C LEU A 293 23.99 -13.33 -10.88
N SER A 294 24.83 -14.31 -10.59
CA SER A 294 25.63 -15.04 -11.60
C SER A 294 24.76 -15.83 -12.58
N ALA A 295 23.57 -16.24 -12.16
CA ALA A 295 22.54 -16.85 -13.01
C ALA A 295 21.65 -15.82 -13.75
N ASN A 296 22.01 -14.53 -13.72
CA ASN A 296 21.29 -13.43 -14.38
C ASN A 296 19.85 -13.22 -13.89
N VAL A 297 19.56 -13.48 -12.60
CA VAL A 297 18.22 -13.27 -12.00
C VAL A 297 17.69 -11.85 -12.18
N LEU A 298 18.55 -10.85 -12.36
CA LEU A 298 18.18 -9.45 -12.60
C LEU A 298 17.26 -9.28 -13.82
N ASN A 299 17.39 -10.14 -14.84
CA ASN A 299 16.50 -10.14 -16.02
C ASN A 299 15.09 -10.65 -15.71
N ASN A 300 14.92 -11.33 -14.58
CA ASN A 300 13.70 -11.98 -14.16
C ASN A 300 12.99 -11.22 -13.02
N ILE A 301 13.46 -10.01 -12.71
CA ILE A 301 12.82 -9.11 -11.75
C ILE A 301 12.20 -7.95 -12.52
N ASP A 302 10.86 -7.90 -12.54
CA ASP A 302 10.09 -6.81 -13.12
C ASP A 302 9.53 -5.90 -12.03
N VAL A 303 9.54 -4.60 -12.29
CA VAL A 303 8.95 -3.59 -11.42
C VAL A 303 7.94 -2.78 -12.21
N ILE A 304 6.71 -2.71 -11.70
CA ILE A 304 5.59 -2.01 -12.34
C ILE A 304 4.98 -1.04 -11.33
N ALA A 305 4.80 0.22 -11.73
CA ALA A 305 4.05 1.20 -10.96
C ALA A 305 2.65 1.37 -11.56
N TYR A 306 1.65 1.55 -10.69
CA TYR A 306 0.23 1.65 -11.05
C TYR A 306 -0.40 2.91 -10.47
N ASP A 307 -1.40 3.41 -11.20
CA ASP A 307 -2.38 4.38 -10.73
C ASP A 307 -3.75 3.65 -10.66
N GLY A 308 -4.11 3.20 -9.45
CA GLY A 308 -5.21 2.26 -9.26
C GLY A 308 -4.88 0.91 -9.91
N ASN A 309 -5.67 0.49 -10.90
CA ASN A 309 -5.42 -0.73 -11.67
C ASN A 309 -4.63 -0.51 -12.96
N ARG A 310 -4.39 0.75 -13.37
CA ARG A 310 -3.73 1.07 -14.63
C ARG A 310 -2.20 1.06 -14.45
N PRO A 311 -1.44 0.25 -15.20
CA PRO A 311 0.02 0.34 -15.18
C PRO A 311 0.45 1.66 -15.83
N VAL A 312 1.31 2.40 -15.16
CA VAL A 312 1.80 3.71 -15.62
C VAL A 312 3.30 3.74 -15.89
N PHE A 313 4.03 2.73 -15.40
CA PHE A 313 5.46 2.56 -15.59
C PHE A 313 5.84 1.08 -15.44
N GLN A 314 6.81 0.60 -16.24
CA GLN A 314 7.33 -0.76 -16.16
C GLN A 314 8.80 -0.80 -16.58
N ARG A 315 9.64 -1.48 -15.78
CA ARG A 315 11.05 -1.76 -16.10
C ARG A 315 11.48 -3.10 -15.52
N SER A 316 12.40 -3.76 -16.22
CA SER A 316 13.19 -4.86 -15.65
C SER A 316 14.33 -4.28 -14.81
N LEU A 317 14.65 -4.93 -13.69
CA LEU A 317 15.69 -4.49 -12.76
C LEU A 317 17.04 -4.33 -13.47
N ASN A 318 17.40 -5.27 -14.36
CA ASN A 318 18.66 -5.24 -15.11
C ASN A 318 18.88 -3.94 -15.91
N SER A 319 17.81 -3.27 -16.36
CA SER A 319 17.94 -2.04 -17.15
C SER A 319 18.43 -0.82 -16.36
N LEU A 320 18.49 -0.92 -15.02
CA LEU A 320 18.85 0.17 -14.11
C LEU A 320 20.13 -0.10 -13.30
N ILE A 321 20.73 -1.29 -13.46
CA ILE A 321 21.93 -1.67 -12.71
C ILE A 321 23.17 -1.09 -13.40
N ASN A 322 23.86 -0.19 -12.71
CA ASN A 322 25.20 0.28 -13.07
C ASN A 322 26.29 -0.53 -12.34
N LEU A 323 27.57 -0.25 -12.61
CA LEU A 323 28.69 -1.00 -12.03
C LEU A 323 28.75 -0.91 -10.50
N ASP A 324 28.42 0.24 -9.92
CA ASP A 324 28.44 0.43 -8.47
C ASP A 324 27.34 -0.39 -7.78
N LEU A 325 26.12 -0.32 -8.31
CA LEU A 325 24.99 -1.12 -7.84
C LEU A 325 25.28 -2.62 -8.01
N LEU A 326 25.89 -3.02 -9.13
CA LEU A 326 26.30 -4.40 -9.36
C LEU A 326 27.38 -4.84 -8.38
N GLY A 327 28.33 -3.96 -8.02
CA GLY A 327 29.36 -4.20 -7.02
C GLY A 327 28.76 -4.43 -5.63
N LEU A 328 27.82 -3.58 -5.21
CA LEU A 328 27.07 -3.73 -3.96
C LEU A 328 26.35 -5.08 -3.91
N LEU A 329 25.55 -5.38 -4.94
CA LEU A 329 24.80 -6.64 -5.05
C LEU A 329 25.74 -7.87 -5.02
N ASN A 330 26.87 -7.83 -5.75
CA ASN A 330 27.84 -8.94 -5.76
C ASN A 330 28.52 -9.17 -4.41
N SER A 331 28.66 -8.12 -3.58
CA SER A 331 29.18 -8.23 -2.21
C SER A 331 28.12 -8.65 -1.19
N GLY A 332 26.89 -8.93 -1.63
CA GLY A 332 25.76 -9.26 -0.76
C GLY A 332 25.20 -8.08 0.03
N GLN A 333 25.62 -6.85 -0.31
CA GLN A 333 25.14 -5.63 0.32
C GLN A 333 23.81 -5.17 -0.28
N THR A 334 23.06 -4.38 0.49
CA THR A 334 21.83 -3.75 0.03
C THR A 334 22.14 -2.69 -1.03
N ALA A 335 21.57 -2.83 -2.21
CA ALA A 335 21.62 -1.81 -3.26
C ALA A 335 20.31 -1.03 -3.28
N SER A 336 20.40 0.29 -3.40
CA SER A 336 19.24 1.18 -3.55
C SER A 336 19.06 1.54 -5.02
N ILE A 337 18.09 0.92 -5.68
CA ILE A 337 17.88 1.00 -7.13
C ILE A 337 16.74 1.98 -7.40
N PRO A 338 17.01 3.15 -8.01
CA PRO A 338 15.99 4.18 -8.24
C PRO A 338 15.17 3.91 -9.51
N PHE A 339 13.90 4.27 -9.45
CA PHE A 339 12.95 4.23 -10.54
C PHE A 339 12.26 5.59 -10.67
N THR A 340 12.13 6.08 -11.90
CA THR A 340 11.49 7.37 -12.19
C THR A 340 10.26 7.18 -13.08
N PRO A 341 9.07 6.94 -12.48
CA PRO A 341 7.81 6.97 -13.21
C PRO A 341 7.52 8.33 -13.87
N THR A 342 6.99 8.29 -15.09
CA THR A 342 6.62 9.50 -15.86
C THR A 342 5.19 9.98 -15.61
N GLN A 343 4.46 9.29 -14.73
CA GLN A 343 3.08 9.56 -14.34
C GLN A 343 2.94 9.28 -12.84
N SER A 344 1.89 9.84 -12.20
CA SER A 344 1.60 9.57 -10.80
C SER A 344 1.31 8.09 -10.57
N PHE A 345 1.75 7.55 -9.44
CA PHE A 345 1.46 6.19 -9.02
C PHE A 345 1.00 6.15 -7.57
N ASN A 346 0.29 5.08 -7.18
CA ASN A 346 -0.10 4.80 -5.79
C ASN A 346 0.12 3.32 -5.39
N ARG A 347 0.66 2.51 -6.31
CA ARG A 347 1.06 1.14 -6.05
C ARG A 347 2.29 0.77 -6.86
N VAL A 348 3.22 0.03 -6.26
CA VAL A 348 4.38 -0.57 -6.92
C VAL A 348 4.32 -2.08 -6.72
N SER A 349 4.52 -2.84 -7.79
CA SER A 349 4.58 -4.29 -7.79
C SER A 349 6.00 -4.73 -8.17
N ILE A 350 6.58 -5.62 -7.36
CA ILE A 350 7.90 -6.22 -7.57
C ILE A 350 7.69 -7.70 -7.84
N THR A 351 7.98 -8.13 -9.06
CA THR A 351 7.72 -9.50 -9.53
C THR A 351 9.04 -10.24 -9.76
N LEU A 352 9.25 -11.34 -9.05
CA LEU A 352 10.30 -12.31 -9.32
C LEU A 352 9.74 -13.44 -10.18
N ARG A 353 10.32 -13.66 -11.36
CA ARG A 353 9.98 -14.75 -12.29
C ARG A 353 11.02 -15.86 -12.24
N SER A 354 10.61 -17.09 -12.54
CA SER A 354 11.52 -18.21 -12.54
C SER A 354 12.57 -18.14 -13.65
N LEU A 355 13.81 -18.42 -13.27
CA LEU A 355 14.89 -18.87 -14.14
C LEU A 355 14.65 -20.33 -14.53
N LEU A 356 14.40 -20.56 -15.81
CA LEU A 356 14.23 -21.91 -16.34
C LEU A 356 15.54 -22.70 -16.22
N ASN A 357 15.43 -24.00 -15.91
CA ASN A 357 16.56 -24.94 -15.84
C ASN A 357 17.62 -24.63 -14.76
N VAL A 358 17.28 -23.79 -13.77
CA VAL A 358 18.15 -23.50 -12.62
C VAL A 358 17.64 -24.28 -11.42
N GLY A 359 18.44 -25.22 -10.90
CA GLY A 359 18.13 -26.03 -9.72
C GLY A 359 18.33 -25.30 -8.38
N LEU A 360 18.36 -23.97 -8.39
CA LEU A 360 18.54 -23.14 -7.20
C LEU A 360 17.19 -22.67 -6.68
N THR A 361 17.06 -22.56 -5.37
CA THR A 361 15.94 -21.81 -4.78
C THR A 361 16.12 -20.33 -5.12
N GLN A 362 15.12 -19.75 -5.77
CA GLN A 362 15.18 -18.38 -6.25
C GLN A 362 14.48 -17.48 -5.24
N THR A 363 15.28 -16.75 -4.47
CA THR A 363 14.84 -15.89 -3.38
C THR A 363 15.57 -14.55 -3.46
N ILE A 364 14.84 -13.46 -3.32
CA ILE A 364 15.37 -12.09 -3.20
C ILE A 364 14.87 -11.43 -1.92
N SER A 365 15.66 -10.52 -1.37
CA SER A 365 15.28 -9.74 -0.19
C SER A 365 14.95 -8.31 -0.60
N LEU A 366 13.79 -7.83 -0.18
CA LEU A 366 13.36 -6.43 -0.28
C LEU A 366 13.48 -5.81 1.11
N ASP A 367 14.57 -5.09 1.34
CA ASP A 367 14.88 -4.42 2.61
C ASP A 367 14.08 -3.12 2.79
N GLY A 368 13.48 -2.59 1.72
CA GLY A 368 12.61 -1.43 1.81
C GLY A 368 12.23 -0.83 0.47
N ILE A 369 11.18 -0.02 0.48
CA ILE A 369 10.82 0.88 -0.61
C ILE A 369 10.58 2.28 -0.08
N VAL A 370 11.21 3.26 -0.71
CA VAL A 370 11.13 4.66 -0.30
C VAL A 370 10.78 5.50 -1.53
N SER A 371 9.78 6.36 -1.43
CA SER A 371 9.54 7.39 -2.44
C SER A 371 10.31 8.66 -2.10
N SER A 372 10.80 9.34 -3.12
CA SER A 372 11.49 10.62 -2.97
C SER A 372 11.10 11.58 -4.08
N ALA A 373 11.32 12.87 -3.84
CA ALA A 373 11.32 13.86 -4.91
C ALA A 373 12.35 13.50 -6.02
N PRO A 374 12.22 14.08 -7.23
CA PRO A 374 13.20 13.88 -8.29
C PRO A 374 14.62 14.26 -7.84
N ARG A 375 15.62 13.53 -8.33
CA ARG A 375 17.03 13.86 -8.06
C ARG A 375 17.36 15.29 -8.48
N PRO A 376 18.23 16.00 -7.72
CA PRO A 376 18.73 17.29 -8.15
C PRO A 376 19.42 17.17 -9.51
N THR A 377 19.21 18.18 -10.35
CA THR A 377 19.85 18.28 -11.67
C THR A 377 20.97 19.30 -11.63
N PHE A 378 21.87 19.21 -12.60
CA PHE A 378 23.00 20.11 -12.72
C PHE A 378 22.92 20.80 -14.07
N THR A 379 22.63 22.10 -14.06
CA THR A 379 22.62 22.94 -15.25
C THR A 379 23.54 24.11 -15.01
N ALA A 380 24.40 24.42 -15.99
CA ALA A 380 25.41 25.47 -15.87
C ALA A 380 24.82 26.76 -15.25
N PRO A 381 25.48 27.34 -14.22
CA PRO A 381 26.84 27.04 -13.76
C PRO A 381 26.98 25.86 -12.79
N ASN A 382 25.88 25.22 -12.37
CA ASN A 382 25.91 24.09 -11.43
C ASN A 382 26.44 22.81 -12.11
N THR A 383 27.32 22.08 -11.41
CA THR A 383 27.94 20.83 -11.88
C THR A 383 28.11 19.85 -10.71
N ASN A 384 27.96 18.54 -10.99
CA ASN A 384 28.25 17.46 -10.05
C ASN A 384 29.73 17.05 -10.04
N SER A 385 30.54 17.66 -10.89
CA SER A 385 31.99 17.48 -10.97
C SER A 385 32.65 18.86 -10.95
N VAL A 386 33.29 19.17 -9.82
CA VAL A 386 34.01 20.44 -9.64
C VAL A 386 35.50 20.13 -9.53
N ASN A 387 36.29 20.68 -10.45
CA ASN A 387 37.75 20.65 -10.36
C ASN A 387 38.22 21.97 -9.76
N ILE A 388 38.86 21.90 -8.58
CA ILE A 388 39.44 23.04 -7.90
C ILE A 388 40.93 22.82 -7.63
N CYS A 389 41.69 23.91 -7.50
CA CYS A 389 43.07 23.83 -7.05
C CYS A 389 43.12 23.56 -5.54
N TYR A 390 44.26 23.05 -5.08
CA TYR A 390 44.51 22.88 -3.65
C TYR A 390 44.34 24.24 -2.93
N ASN A 391 43.59 24.24 -1.83
CA ASN A 391 43.33 25.41 -0.98
C ASN A 391 42.54 26.56 -1.64
N THR A 392 41.74 26.27 -2.67
CA THR A 392 40.75 27.21 -3.22
C THR A 392 39.33 26.80 -2.83
N GLU A 393 38.46 27.78 -2.61
CA GLU A 393 37.05 27.55 -2.28
C GLU A 393 36.28 27.00 -3.50
N ALA A 394 35.42 26.01 -3.28
CA ALA A 394 34.49 25.46 -4.27
C ALA A 394 33.06 25.81 -3.87
N THR A 395 32.28 26.38 -4.80
CA THR A 395 30.83 26.52 -4.63
C THR A 395 30.14 25.32 -5.26
N LEU A 396 29.47 24.52 -4.44
CA LEU A 396 28.59 23.45 -4.91
C LEU A 396 27.18 24.02 -5.10
N GLY A 397 26.54 23.62 -6.20
CA GLY A 397 25.18 24.02 -6.51
C GLY A 397 24.46 22.91 -7.25
N ALA A 398 23.15 22.83 -7.05
CA ALA A 398 22.27 21.91 -7.73
C ALA A 398 20.91 22.58 -7.96
N ASN A 399 20.16 22.08 -8.94
CA ASN A 399 18.83 22.58 -9.27
C ASN A 399 17.79 21.56 -8.81
N THR A 400 16.72 22.04 -8.18
CA THR A 400 15.52 21.27 -7.87
C THR A 400 14.29 22.18 -8.04
N THR A 401 13.10 21.60 -8.06
CA THR A 401 11.87 22.40 -8.12
C THR A 401 11.64 23.14 -6.81
N ALA A 402 10.87 24.23 -6.83
CA ALA A 402 10.70 25.11 -5.67
C ALA A 402 9.99 24.44 -4.47
N GLU A 403 9.33 23.31 -4.70
CA GLU A 403 8.64 22.51 -3.69
C GLU A 403 9.56 21.53 -2.94
N ASN A 404 10.83 21.44 -3.34
CA ASN A 404 11.82 20.54 -2.77
C ASN A 404 12.90 21.32 -2.01
N GLU A 405 13.53 20.65 -1.05
CA GLU A 405 14.69 21.16 -0.33
C GLU A 405 15.96 20.40 -0.77
N LEU A 406 17.06 21.14 -0.95
CA LEU A 406 18.39 20.55 -1.14
C LEU A 406 19.10 20.43 0.19
N VAL A 407 19.37 19.21 0.63
CA VAL A 407 20.14 18.93 1.83
C VAL A 407 21.52 18.42 1.43
N TRP A 408 22.56 19.07 1.94
CA TRP A 408 23.96 18.74 1.67
C TRP A 408 24.57 18.02 2.86
N TYR A 409 25.34 16.96 2.60
CA TYR A 409 26.02 16.16 3.61
C TYR A 409 27.52 16.16 3.30
N ASP A 410 28.37 16.17 4.33
CA ASP A 410 29.76 15.78 4.15
C ASP A 410 29.86 14.25 4.09
N VAL A 411 30.94 13.76 3.48
CA VAL A 411 31.29 12.34 3.56
C VAL A 411 32.33 12.24 4.66
N ALA A 412 31.93 11.71 5.82
CA ALA A 412 32.82 11.47 6.96
C ALA A 412 33.81 10.32 6.69
#